data_AF-A0A7X8AU12-F1
#
_entry.id   AF-A0A7X8AU12-F1
#
_cell.length_a   1.000
_cell.length_b   1.000
_cell.length_c   1.000
_cell.angle_alpha   90.00
_cell.angle_beta   90.00
_cell.angle_gamma   90.00
#
_symmetry.space_group_name_H-M   'P 1'
#
loop_
_entity.id
_entity.type
_entity.pdbx_description
1 polymer ?
#
loop_
_entity_poly.entity_id
_entity_poly.type
_entity_poly.pdbx_seq_one_letter_code
_entity_poly.pdbx_strand_id
1 'polypeptide(L)'
;MIDEGLRIYEYITDGEAIAIVGQECDGDRVLKRNMWLVENGQQRLIKKAGIEGDCGWPKMGSRFITWTTSGKAYAYDRKKDYIVKMFDEYKSYAELTNNNYIVWSTQTEEERRKNTGTASILNIVEIDDIP
;
A
#
# COMPACT_ATOMS: atom_id res chain seq x y z
N MET A 1 -2.68 -4.57 21.28
CA MET A 1 -2.28 -3.36 22.03
C MET A 1 -1.21 -2.71 21.19
N ILE A 2 -1.38 -1.43 20.87
CA ILE A 2 -0.31 -0.63 20.27
C ILE A 2 0.63 -0.32 21.44
N ASP A 3 1.83 -0.89 21.41
CA ASP A 3 2.86 -0.65 22.43
C ASP A 3 3.16 0.85 22.55
N GLU A 4 3.42 1.30 23.78
CA GLU A 4 3.77 2.69 24.07
C GLU A 4 4.94 3.15 23.17
N GLY A 5 4.68 4.11 22.28
CA GLY A 5 5.69 4.71 21.39
C GLY A 5 5.37 4.70 19.90
N LEU A 6 4.29 4.05 19.44
CA LEU A 6 3.91 4.10 18.03
C LEU A 6 3.15 5.39 17.70
N ARG A 7 3.73 6.28 16.88
CA ARG A 7 3.01 7.43 16.33
C ARG A 7 2.22 6.98 15.11
N ILE A 8 0.90 7.15 15.11
CA ILE A 8 0.07 6.81 13.95
C ILE A 8 0.25 7.92 12.90
N TYR A 9 0.71 7.52 11.71
CA TYR A 9 0.81 8.42 10.56
C TYR A 9 -0.49 8.44 9.76
N GLU A 10 -1.02 7.25 9.46
CA GLU A 10 -2.22 7.07 8.67
C GLU A 10 -2.89 5.75 9.07
N TYR A 11 -4.21 5.67 8.90
CA TYR A 11 -4.95 4.42 9.02
C TYR A 11 -6.01 4.34 7.92
N ILE A 12 -6.36 3.11 7.56
CA ILE A 12 -7.39 2.76 6.57
C ILE A 12 -8.21 1.59 7.09
N THR A 13 -9.44 1.48 6.63
CA THR A 13 -10.37 0.43 7.05
C THR A 13 -11.31 0.06 5.91
N ASP A 14 -11.74 -1.19 5.88
CA ASP A 14 -12.83 -1.69 5.04
C ASP A 14 -14.15 -1.85 5.83
N GLY A 15 -14.19 -1.43 7.09
CA GLY A 15 -15.32 -1.60 8.02
C GLY A 15 -15.18 -2.79 8.98
N GLU A 16 -14.41 -3.81 8.62
CA GLU A 16 -14.22 -5.04 9.42
C GLU A 16 -12.83 -5.13 10.05
N ALA A 17 -11.84 -4.51 9.41
CA ALA A 17 -10.47 -4.48 9.87
C ALA A 17 -9.84 -3.10 9.68
N ILE A 18 -8.73 -2.86 10.37
CA ILE A 18 -7.99 -1.59 10.33
C ILE A 18 -6.54 -1.88 9.98
N ALA A 19 -6.03 -1.27 8.92
CA ALA A 19 -4.60 -1.21 8.68
C ALA A 19 -4.04 0.13 9.18
N ILE A 20 -2.92 0.06 9.91
CA ILE A 20 -2.30 1.20 10.60
C ILE A 20 -0.88 1.35 10.04
N VAL A 21 -0.59 2.51 9.46
CA VAL A 21 0.77 2.94 9.16
C VAL A 21 1.31 3.68 10.38
N GLY A 22 2.19 3.00 11.12
CA GLY A 22 2.80 3.55 12.31
C GLY A 22 4.25 3.94 12.08
N GLN A 23 4.65 5.04 12.71
CA GLN A 23 5.99 5.60 12.70
C GLN A 23 6.75 5.19 13.95
N GLU A 24 7.91 4.57 13.73
CA GLU A 24 8.97 4.51 14.74
C GLU A 24 9.80 5.79 14.62
N CYS A 25 9.95 6.51 15.73
CA CYS A 25 10.66 7.79 15.77
C CYS A 25 11.78 7.79 16.81
N ASP A 26 12.80 8.61 16.57
CA ASP A 26 13.80 9.04 17.55
C ASP A 26 13.67 10.56 17.71
N GLY A 27 13.04 10.99 18.81
CA GLY A 27 12.57 12.37 18.96
C GLY A 27 11.55 12.75 17.88
N ASP A 28 11.88 13.75 17.06
CA ASP A 28 11.06 14.21 15.93
C ASP A 28 11.44 13.56 14.59
N ARG A 29 12.53 12.79 14.57
CA ARG A 29 12.98 12.11 13.36
C ARG A 29 12.20 10.81 13.17
N VAL A 30 11.51 10.70 12.04
CA VAL A 30 10.91 9.44 11.59
C VAL A 30 12.03 8.50 11.15
N LEU A 31 12.15 7.33 11.78
CA LEU A 31 13.13 6.31 11.42
C LEU A 31 12.54 5.32 10.43
N LYS A 32 11.33 4.83 10.70
CA LYS A 32 10.69 3.75 9.95
C LYS A 32 9.18 3.91 9.94
N ARG A 33 8.54 3.49 8.85
CA ARG A 33 7.10 3.30 8.75
C ARG A 33 6.77 1.84 8.52
N ASN A 34 6.21 1.18 9.51
CA ASN A 34 5.69 -0.18 9.34
C ASN A 34 4.17 -0.13 9.16
N MET A 35 3.60 -1.23 8.67
CA MET A 35 2.16 -1.40 8.57
C MET A 35 1.70 -2.59 9.39
N TRP A 36 0.72 -2.36 10.26
CA TRP A 36 0.04 -3.38 11.05
C TRP A 36 -1.40 -3.54 10.57
N LEU A 37 -1.93 -4.74 10.70
CA LEU A 37 -3.34 -5.05 10.47
C LEU A 37 -3.96 -5.49 11.80
N VAL A 38 -5.08 -4.87 12.15
CA VAL A 38 -5.96 -5.26 13.24
C VAL A 38 -7.21 -5.86 12.63
N GLU A 39 -7.43 -7.15 12.86
CA GLU A 39 -8.51 -7.94 12.26
C GLU A 39 -8.92 -9.02 13.25
N ASN A 40 -10.23 -9.20 13.48
CA ASN A 40 -10.76 -10.18 14.44
C ASN A 40 -10.16 -10.05 15.85
N GLY A 41 -9.91 -8.83 16.32
CA GLY A 41 -9.31 -8.54 17.62
C GLY A 41 -7.81 -8.87 17.72
N GLN A 42 -7.17 -9.32 16.63
CA GLN A 42 -5.74 -9.63 16.58
C GLN A 42 -4.99 -8.56 15.79
N GLN A 43 -3.82 -8.17 16.31
CA GLN A 43 -2.91 -7.25 15.64
C GLN A 43 -1.71 -8.03 15.10
N ARG A 44 -1.39 -7.87 13.82
CA ARG A 44 -0.20 -8.46 13.18
C ARG A 44 0.55 -7.45 12.32
N LEU A 45 1.88 -7.58 12.27
CA LEU A 45 2.74 -6.77 11.40
C LEU A 45 2.70 -7.34 9.98
N ILE A 46 2.12 -6.61 9.03
CA ILE A 46 1.97 -7.07 7.63
C ILE A 46 3.04 -6.51 6.71
N LYS A 47 3.65 -5.38 7.08
CA LYS A 47 4.82 -4.83 6.39
C LYS A 47 5.79 -4.28 7.41
N LYS A 48 6.99 -4.86 7.47
CA LYS A 48 8.13 -4.25 8.17
C LYS A 48 8.84 -3.26 7.23
N ALA A 49 9.19 -2.09 7.74
CA ALA A 49 10.06 -1.15 7.06
C ALA A 49 11.42 -1.83 6.80
N GLY A 50 11.78 -1.90 5.52
CA GLY A 50 13.09 -2.33 5.04
C GLY A 50 13.74 -1.17 4.26
N ILE A 51 14.37 -1.47 3.11
CA ILE A 51 15.09 -0.50 2.27
C ILE A 51 14.16 0.28 1.31
N GLU A 52 12.95 -0.21 1.03
CA GLU A 52 12.14 0.28 -0.11
C GLU A 52 11.31 1.54 0.16
N GLY A 53 11.44 2.18 1.33
CA GLY A 53 10.84 3.49 1.63
C GLY A 53 9.51 3.45 2.38
N ASP A 54 8.83 4.60 2.37
CA ASP A 54 7.61 4.88 3.12
C ASP A 54 6.35 4.28 2.49
N CYS A 55 5.44 3.74 3.32
CA CYS A 55 4.10 3.33 2.87
C CYS A 55 3.23 4.58 2.64
N GLY A 56 3.06 4.97 1.39
CA GLY A 56 2.25 6.13 0.99
C GLY A 56 0.91 5.73 0.37
N TRP A 57 -0.13 6.51 0.70
CA TRP A 57 -1.49 6.41 0.16
C TRP A 57 -2.05 4.99 0.21
N PRO A 58 -2.04 4.34 1.38
CA PRO A 58 -2.53 2.99 1.48
C PRO A 58 -4.05 2.97 1.21
N LYS A 59 -4.56 1.88 0.65
CA LYS A 59 -5.99 1.63 0.43
C LYS A 59 -6.32 0.22 0.89
N MET A 60 -7.55 0.02 1.39
CA MET A 60 -7.99 -1.25 1.96
C MET A 60 -9.26 -1.71 1.27
N GLY A 61 -9.26 -2.97 0.86
CA GLY A 61 -10.44 -3.72 0.49
C GLY A 61 -10.53 -5.00 1.32
N SER A 62 -11.58 -5.79 1.06
CA SER A 62 -11.88 -7.01 1.84
C SER A 62 -10.78 -8.08 1.77
N ARG A 63 -10.10 -8.20 0.62
CA ARG A 63 -8.98 -9.16 0.43
C ARG A 63 -7.61 -8.50 0.44
N PHE A 64 -7.48 -7.30 -0.12
CA PHE A 64 -6.18 -6.68 -0.35
C PHE A 64 -6.01 -5.37 0.40
N ILE A 65 -4.80 -5.13 0.89
CA ILE A 65 -4.33 -3.81 1.32
C ILE A 65 -3.28 -3.37 0.31
N THR A 66 -3.48 -2.26 -0.37
CA THR A 66 -2.50 -1.73 -1.33
C THR A 66 -1.79 -0.51 -0.75
N TRP A 67 -0.58 -0.25 -1.22
CA TRP A 67 0.15 0.99 -0.96
C TRP A 67 1.17 1.24 -2.06
N THR A 68 1.72 2.44 -2.07
CA THR A 68 2.85 2.78 -2.92
C THR A 68 4.09 3.05 -2.08
N THR A 69 5.25 2.66 -2.58
CA THR A 69 6.54 3.08 -2.02
C THR A 69 7.57 3.23 -3.13
N SER A 70 8.35 4.32 -3.09
CA SER A 70 9.34 4.64 -4.13
C SER A 70 8.79 4.56 -5.56
N GLY A 71 7.55 5.00 -5.76
CA GLY A 71 6.85 5.00 -7.05
C GLY A 71 6.34 3.63 -7.54
N LYS A 72 6.50 2.56 -6.75
CA LYS A 72 6.05 1.20 -7.06
C LYS A 72 4.79 0.85 -6.27
N ALA A 73 3.94 0.00 -6.85
CA ALA A 73 2.69 -0.44 -6.24
C ALA A 73 2.81 -1.85 -5.65
N TYR A 74 2.29 -2.03 -4.44
CA TYR A 74 2.29 -3.29 -3.70
C TYR A 74 0.87 -3.59 -3.20
N ALA A 75 0.60 -4.88 -3.00
CA ALA A 75 -0.61 -5.39 -2.40
C ALA A 75 -0.27 -6.47 -1.38
N TYR A 76 -0.87 -6.42 -0.19
CA TYR A 76 -0.85 -7.51 0.77
C TYR A 76 -2.15 -8.30 0.66
N ASP A 77 -2.06 -9.60 0.36
CA ASP A 77 -3.21 -10.51 0.33
C ASP A 77 -3.52 -10.98 1.76
N ARG A 78 -4.65 -10.54 2.32
CA ARG A 78 -5.10 -10.89 3.68
C ARG A 78 -5.44 -12.37 3.81
N LYS A 79 -5.88 -13.02 2.73
CA LYS A 79 -6.27 -14.43 2.72
C LYS A 79 -5.06 -15.35 2.69
N LYS A 80 -4.02 -14.94 1.95
CA LYS A 80 -2.80 -15.74 1.74
C LYS A 80 -1.62 -15.31 2.63
N ASP A 81 -1.75 -14.19 3.34
CA ASP A 81 -0.76 -13.63 4.26
C ASP A 81 0.62 -13.36 3.62
N TYR A 82 0.63 -12.73 2.44
CA TYR A 82 1.88 -12.34 1.79
C TYR A 82 1.72 -11.07 0.95
N ILE A 83 2.86 -10.50 0.57
CA ILE A 83 2.94 -9.27 -0.24
C ILE A 83 3.22 -9.64 -1.69
N VAL A 84 2.38 -9.15 -2.59
CA VAL A 84 2.57 -9.13 -4.04
C VAL A 84 3.10 -7.75 -4.45
N LYS A 85 4.16 -7.74 -5.27
CA LYS A 85 4.57 -6.55 -5.98
C LYS A 85 3.76 -6.46 -7.28
N MET A 86 2.88 -5.47 -7.36
CA MET A 86 1.92 -5.36 -8.47
C MET A 86 2.56 -4.75 -9.73
N PHE A 87 3.53 -3.85 -9.56
CA PHE A 87 4.16 -3.15 -10.68
C PHE A 87 5.58 -2.69 -10.34
N ASP A 88 6.50 -2.78 -11.31
CA ASP A 88 7.91 -2.42 -11.11
C ASP A 88 8.27 -1.00 -11.56
N GLU A 89 7.42 -0.35 -12.36
CA GLU A 89 7.75 0.98 -12.89
C GLU A 89 7.38 2.11 -11.93
N TYR A 90 8.15 3.19 -12.00
CA TYR A 90 8.05 4.38 -11.15
C TYR A 90 6.85 5.26 -11.56
N LYS A 91 6.11 5.77 -10.55
CA LYS A 91 4.93 6.67 -10.64
C LYS A 91 3.62 5.98 -11.03
N SER A 92 3.29 4.87 -10.41
CA SER A 92 1.97 4.25 -10.53
C SER A 92 1.22 4.27 -9.20
N TYR A 93 0.09 4.99 -9.17
CA TYR A 93 -0.83 4.98 -8.03
C TYR A 93 -1.86 3.89 -8.24
N ALA A 94 -1.89 2.90 -7.35
CA ALA A 94 -2.90 1.85 -7.36
C ALA A 94 -4.05 2.22 -6.43
N GLU A 95 -5.26 2.26 -6.98
CA GLU A 95 -6.52 2.45 -6.29
C GLU A 95 -7.31 1.13 -6.21
N LEU A 96 -7.97 0.95 -5.07
CA LEU A 96 -8.97 -0.11 -4.86
C LEU A 96 -10.35 0.53 -5.04
N THR A 97 -11.15 0.03 -5.98
CA THR A 97 -12.41 0.68 -6.36
C THR A 97 -13.62 0.07 -5.63
N ASN A 98 -13.80 -1.25 -5.67
CA ASN A 98 -15.04 -1.91 -5.25
C ASN A 98 -14.84 -3.35 -4.73
N ASN A 99 -13.66 -3.68 -4.19
CA ASN A 99 -13.28 -5.04 -3.77
C ASN A 99 -13.23 -6.11 -4.88
N ASN A 100 -13.48 -5.76 -6.13
CA ASN A 100 -13.38 -6.67 -7.27
C ASN A 100 -12.20 -6.34 -8.18
N TYR A 101 -11.79 -5.08 -8.23
CA TYR A 101 -10.72 -4.62 -9.11
C TYR A 101 -9.63 -3.85 -8.36
N ILE A 102 -8.39 -4.03 -8.81
CA ILE A 102 -7.30 -3.10 -8.54
C ILE A 102 -7.05 -2.31 -9.82
N VAL A 103 -6.98 -0.99 -9.68
CA VAL A 103 -6.85 -0.06 -10.81
C VAL A 103 -5.60 0.79 -10.61
N TRP A 104 -4.80 1.03 -11.64
CA TRP A 104 -3.70 1.99 -11.55
C TRP A 104 -3.42 2.70 -12.87
N SER A 105 -2.91 3.92 -12.79
CA SER A 105 -2.50 4.68 -13.96
C SER A 105 -1.00 4.52 -14.25
N THR A 106 -0.64 4.35 -15.52
CA THR A 106 0.75 4.36 -16.01
C THR A 106 0.96 5.40 -17.10
N GLN A 107 2.24 5.77 -17.28
CA GLN A 107 2.66 6.66 -18.35
C GLN A 107 2.93 5.86 -19.64
N THR A 108 2.55 6.42 -20.78
CA THR A 108 3.03 5.96 -22.09
C THR A 108 4.56 6.11 -22.17
N GLU A 109 5.20 5.41 -23.11
CA GLU A 109 6.64 5.55 -23.32
C GLU A 109 7.03 6.98 -23.72
N GLU A 110 6.18 7.66 -24.49
CA GLU A 110 6.40 9.05 -24.89
C GLU A 110 6.32 10.02 -23.70
N GLU A 111 5.34 9.85 -22.82
CA GLU A 111 5.21 10.62 -21.57
C GLU A 111 6.41 10.42 -20.65
N ARG A 112 6.91 9.17 -20.55
CA ARG A 112 8.13 8.85 -19.81
C ARG A 112 9.34 9.58 -20.38
N ARG A 113 9.53 9.54 -21.70
CA ARG A 113 10.64 10.22 -22.39
C ARG A 113 10.58 11.74 -22.22
N LYS A 114 9.39 12.32 -22.21
CA LYS A 114 9.15 13.76 -22.01
C LYS A 114 9.13 14.17 -20.53
N ASN A 115 9.20 13.21 -19.60
CA ASN A 115 9.03 13.41 -18.15
C ASN A 115 7.81 14.28 -17.82
N THR A 116 6.69 14.05 -18.51
CA THR A 116 5.43 14.71 -18.16
C THR A 116 4.98 14.21 -16.79
N GLY A 117 4.24 15.02 -16.03
CA GLY A 117 3.58 14.57 -14.80
C GLY A 117 2.32 13.73 -15.07
N THR A 118 1.99 13.49 -16.34
CA THR A 118 0.72 12.93 -16.80
C THR A 118 0.81 11.42 -16.95
N ALA A 119 -0.24 10.70 -16.54
CA ALA A 119 -0.42 9.27 -16.78
C ALA A 119 -1.69 9.07 -17.60
N SER A 120 -1.56 8.51 -18.81
CA SER A 120 -2.67 8.37 -19.76
C SER A 120 -3.17 6.94 -19.94
N ILE A 121 -2.52 5.93 -19.36
CA ILE A 121 -2.93 4.53 -19.45
C ILE A 121 -3.60 4.12 -18.15
N LEU A 122 -4.81 3.55 -18.23
CA LEU A 122 -5.52 2.93 -17.11
C LEU A 122 -5.36 1.41 -17.19
N ASN A 123 -4.88 0.82 -16.10
CA ASN A 123 -4.72 -0.62 -15.96
C ASN A 123 -5.74 -1.10 -14.94
N ILE A 124 -6.37 -2.24 -15.23
CA ILE A 124 -7.43 -2.83 -14.41
C ILE A 124 -7.13 -4.32 -14.32
N VAL A 125 -7.10 -4.87 -13.11
CA VAL A 125 -6.99 -6.31 -12.88
C VAL A 125 -8.09 -6.77 -11.95
N GLU A 126 -8.69 -7.93 -12.25
CA GLU A 126 -9.60 -8.58 -11.31
C GLU A 126 -8.81 -9.14 -10.13
N ILE A 127 -9.33 -8.94 -8.92
CA ILE A 127 -8.70 -9.38 -7.68
C ILE A 127 -8.48 -10.89 -7.64
N ASP A 128 -9.32 -11.65 -8.34
CA ASP A 128 -9.23 -13.10 -8.43
C ASP A 128 -8.17 -13.60 -9.43
N ASP A 129 -7.72 -12.74 -10.35
CA ASP A 129 -6.59 -13.03 -11.25
C ASP A 129 -5.23 -12.84 -10.57
N ILE A 130 -5.21 -12.24 -9.37
CA ILE A 130 -3.99 -12.04 -8.60
C ILE A 130 -3.63 -13.38 -7.90
N PRO A 131 -2.41 -13.90 -8.14
CA PRO A 131 -2.00 -15.25 -7.74
C PRO A 131 -1.95 -15.49 -6.24
#